data_AF-A0A6M2CQK4-F1
#
_entry.id   AF-A0A6M2CQK4-F1
#
_cell.length_a   1.000
_cell.length_b   1.000
_cell.length_c   1.000
_cell.angle_alpha   90.00
_cell.angle_beta   90.00
_cell.angle_gamma   90.00
#
_symmetry.space_group_name_H-M   'P 1'
#
loop_
_entity.id
_entity.type
_entity.pdbx_description
1 polymer ?
#
loop_
_entity_poly.entity_id
_entity_poly.type
_entity_poly.pdbx_seq_one_letter_code
_entity_poly.pdbx_strand_id
1 'polypeptide(L)'
;MNSLLEKHDNGPIHDDLLMAQHTEAKNMTFTLLRQLLHGLPDAVSTASHQLTKKLDNDLALRREMNSKRIKLFCTRVQNECLLDAEGRLKSIPLPTTSAALESITSRYIDSVLEAFAKQISALLPEEGIANYTNLLMRSLKFLVDSIQLKNEKAMDNLFENCIAKAKDVISSKVTLTSFLTDAQFDRLKKAGIDAAFAEFDLGCGKFSTEKAYGLHEAKLKVSLSEFIENIKNKNDHLVQQHMAKTIDALVTVFEKKTGSDYMPLPINTSELDFSLEREKSNIESQFAMDLADFQSSPHYARFFNELMLHLSKKSNERHKENLKAFAQVVNGPLSKARQIILMSSHNYRTEFSLRSYIMEVCLLHLEDGKAKHWHEDLKRSVIRDFMNADPDLVKALRDVKGFWSSFLGFFLWCFWMLGINL
;
A
#
# COMPACT_ATOMS: atom_id res chain seq x y z
N MET A 1 -25.98 59.82 58.20
CA MET A 1 -26.13 59.14 56.89
C MET A 1 -24.90 59.47 56.06
N ASN A 2 -24.26 58.45 55.48
CA ASN A 2 -22.89 58.53 54.95
C ASN A 2 -22.84 59.21 53.57
N SER A 3 -22.49 60.49 53.54
CA SER A 3 -22.39 61.29 52.32
C SER A 3 -21.43 60.72 51.26
N LEU A 4 -20.49 59.84 51.63
CA LEU A 4 -19.61 59.20 50.66
C LEU A 4 -20.12 57.90 50.05
N LEU A 5 -20.91 57.14 50.79
CA LEU A 5 -21.55 55.97 50.22
C LEU A 5 -22.60 56.41 49.19
N GLU A 6 -23.28 57.52 49.43
CA GLU A 6 -24.22 58.13 48.48
C GLU A 6 -23.51 58.77 47.28
N LYS A 7 -22.34 59.41 47.46
CA LYS A 7 -21.54 59.98 46.34
C LYS A 7 -20.94 58.94 45.39
N HIS A 8 -20.75 57.71 45.86
CA HIS A 8 -20.21 56.61 45.05
C HIS A 8 -21.26 55.56 44.68
N ASP A 9 -22.57 55.87 44.79
CA ASP A 9 -23.67 54.93 44.51
C ASP A 9 -23.53 53.57 45.22
N ASN A 10 -23.08 53.58 46.47
CA ASN A 10 -22.73 52.39 47.26
C ASN A 10 -21.61 51.51 46.67
N GLY A 11 -20.82 52.04 45.74
CA GLY A 11 -19.68 51.40 45.12
C GLY A 11 -18.46 51.24 46.03
N PRO A 12 -17.39 50.60 45.53
CA PRO A 12 -16.12 50.49 46.23
C PRO A 12 -15.41 51.84 46.30
N ILE A 13 -14.72 52.10 47.42
CA ILE A 13 -14.00 53.35 47.67
C ILE A 13 -12.52 53.01 47.93
N HIS A 14 -11.59 53.85 47.48
CA HIS A 14 -10.17 53.69 47.80
C HIS A 14 -9.94 53.78 49.32
N ASP A 15 -9.09 52.92 49.86
CA ASP A 15 -8.94 52.78 51.32
C ASP A 15 -8.40 54.08 51.98
N ASP A 16 -7.52 54.81 51.28
CA ASP A 16 -7.02 56.13 51.73
C ASP A 16 -8.13 57.18 51.90
N LEU A 17 -9.12 57.22 51.00
CA LEU A 17 -10.25 58.14 51.10
C LEU A 17 -11.16 57.79 52.28
N LEU A 18 -11.33 56.50 52.53
CA LEU A 18 -12.11 55.98 53.65
C LEU A 18 -11.43 56.27 55.00
N MET A 19 -10.10 56.18 55.05
CA MET A 19 -9.29 56.54 56.21
C MET A 19 -9.25 58.05 56.48
N ALA A 20 -9.12 58.87 55.44
CA ALA A 20 -9.12 60.32 55.57
C ALA A 20 -10.43 60.84 56.19
N GLN A 21 -11.57 60.33 55.74
CA GLN A 21 -12.88 60.67 56.30
C GLN A 21 -13.12 60.14 57.68
N HIS A 22 -12.67 58.92 57.97
CA HIS A 22 -12.76 58.42 59.33
C HIS A 22 -11.99 59.33 60.29
N THR A 23 -10.81 59.78 59.89
CA THR A 23 -9.98 60.71 60.67
C THR A 23 -10.67 62.06 60.86
N GLU A 24 -11.25 62.62 59.80
CA GLU A 24 -12.02 63.88 59.85
C GLU A 24 -13.27 63.75 60.75
N ALA A 25 -14.07 62.70 60.55
CA ALA A 25 -15.25 62.43 61.36
C ALA A 25 -14.89 62.19 62.83
N LYS A 26 -13.81 61.46 63.10
CA LYS A 26 -13.27 61.22 64.44
C LYS A 26 -12.90 62.55 65.11
N ASN A 27 -12.17 63.42 64.41
CA ASN A 27 -11.77 64.74 64.90
C ASN A 27 -12.97 65.67 65.18
N MET A 28 -13.96 65.71 64.30
CA MET A 28 -15.20 66.48 64.53
C MET A 28 -15.99 65.94 65.72
N THR A 29 -16.13 64.62 65.83
CA THR A 29 -16.89 64.00 66.91
C THR A 29 -16.22 64.24 68.27
N PHE A 30 -14.88 64.18 68.35
CA PHE A 30 -14.16 64.53 69.58
C PHE A 30 -14.23 66.01 69.91
N THR A 31 -14.22 66.89 68.90
CA THR A 31 -14.41 68.34 69.10
C THR A 31 -15.78 68.63 69.69
N LEU A 32 -16.85 68.03 69.14
CA LEU A 32 -18.21 68.15 69.65
C LEU A 32 -18.37 67.57 71.07
N LEU A 33 -17.76 66.40 71.33
CA LEU A 33 -17.78 65.78 72.66
C LEU A 33 -17.14 66.68 73.72
N ARG A 34 -16.00 67.31 73.40
CA ARG A 34 -15.33 68.28 74.29
C ARG A 34 -16.17 69.53 74.54
N GLN A 35 -16.89 70.02 73.52
CA GLN A 35 -17.78 71.18 73.65
C GLN A 35 -19.03 70.87 74.48
N LEU A 36 -19.62 69.67 74.31
CA LEU A 36 -20.83 69.24 75.02
C LEU A 36 -20.60 68.94 76.50
N LEU A 37 -19.43 68.39 76.85
CA LEU A 37 -19.07 68.00 78.21
C LEU A 37 -18.09 68.97 78.87
N HIS A 38 -18.08 70.23 78.39
CA HIS A 38 -17.21 71.27 78.90
C HIS A 38 -17.41 71.43 80.43
N GLY A 39 -16.32 71.27 81.20
CA GLY A 39 -16.34 71.39 82.67
C GLY A 39 -16.49 70.08 83.44
N LEU A 40 -16.61 68.92 82.77
CA LEU A 40 -16.72 67.59 83.41
C LEU A 40 -15.59 66.64 82.95
N PRO A 41 -14.36 66.77 83.48
CA PRO A 41 -13.19 66.07 82.95
C PRO A 41 -13.28 64.53 83.01
N ASP A 42 -13.85 63.97 84.09
CA ASP A 42 -14.00 62.51 84.25
C ASP A 42 -15.05 61.92 83.30
N ALA A 43 -16.13 62.68 83.04
CA ALA A 43 -17.16 62.30 82.10
C ALA A 43 -16.65 62.38 80.64
N VAL A 44 -15.85 63.40 80.32
CA VAL A 44 -15.17 63.53 79.02
C VAL A 44 -14.25 62.34 78.76
N SER A 45 -13.43 61.94 79.75
CA SER A 45 -12.50 60.81 79.61
C SER A 45 -13.23 59.49 79.35
N THR A 46 -14.25 59.20 80.15
CA THR A 46 -15.03 57.96 80.04
C THR A 46 -15.83 57.91 78.72
N ALA A 47 -16.48 59.00 78.35
CA ALA A 47 -17.23 59.10 77.10
C ALA A 47 -16.31 59.03 75.88
N SER A 48 -15.12 59.64 75.95
CA SER A 48 -14.12 59.59 74.87
C SER A 48 -13.64 58.15 74.65
N HIS A 49 -13.39 57.39 75.71
CA HIS A 49 -12.93 56.00 75.60
C HIS A 49 -14.00 55.10 74.96
N GLN A 50 -15.26 55.22 75.41
CA GLN A 50 -16.38 54.47 74.82
C GLN A 50 -16.66 54.87 73.36
N LEU A 51 -16.56 56.16 73.04
CA LEU A 51 -16.74 56.68 71.69
C LEU A 51 -15.62 56.21 70.76
N THR A 52 -14.36 56.21 71.22
CA THR A 52 -13.22 55.67 70.48
C THR A 52 -13.47 54.22 70.08
N LYS A 53 -13.84 53.38 71.05
CA LYS A 53 -14.12 51.95 70.80
C LYS A 53 -15.26 51.74 69.81
N LYS A 54 -16.32 52.55 69.87
CA LYS A 54 -17.44 52.49 68.90
C LYS A 54 -17.01 52.94 67.50
N LEU A 55 -16.26 54.04 67.40
CA LEU A 55 -15.76 54.56 66.12
C LEU A 55 -14.80 53.59 65.45
N ASP A 56 -13.88 52.99 66.21
CA ASP A 56 -12.91 52.04 65.67
C ASP A 56 -13.60 50.73 65.24
N ASN A 57 -14.61 50.25 65.99
CA ASN A 57 -15.43 49.11 65.58
C ASN A 57 -16.24 49.39 64.30
N ASP A 58 -16.84 50.58 64.18
CA ASP A 58 -17.58 50.98 62.98
C ASP A 58 -16.65 51.12 61.76
N LEU A 59 -15.44 51.66 61.95
CA LEU A 59 -14.41 51.70 60.91
C LEU A 59 -14.03 50.29 60.44
N ALA A 60 -13.79 49.36 61.37
CA ALA A 60 -13.43 48.00 61.04
C ALA A 60 -14.51 47.32 60.19
N LEU A 61 -15.79 47.47 60.59
CA LEU A 61 -16.92 46.95 59.82
C LEU A 61 -17.02 47.59 58.42
N ARG A 62 -16.83 48.91 58.32
CA ARG A 62 -16.85 49.64 57.04
C ARG A 62 -15.71 49.23 56.11
N ARG A 63 -14.49 49.06 56.64
CA ARG A 63 -13.34 48.56 55.88
C ARG A 63 -13.57 47.14 55.39
N GLU A 64 -14.10 46.26 56.24
CA GLU A 64 -14.45 44.89 55.85
C GLU A 64 -15.50 44.89 54.72
N MET A 65 -16.57 45.66 54.86
CA MET A 65 -17.60 45.78 53.82
C MET A 65 -17.05 46.38 52.52
N ASN A 66 -16.16 47.38 52.61
CA ASN A 66 -15.51 47.96 51.43
C ASN A 66 -14.59 46.95 50.73
N SER A 67 -13.81 46.17 51.49
CA SER A 67 -12.95 45.11 50.93
C SER A 67 -13.77 44.05 50.17
N LYS A 68 -14.94 43.66 50.70
CA LYS A 68 -15.89 42.75 50.05
C LYS A 68 -16.44 43.37 48.75
N ARG A 69 -16.77 44.67 48.75
CA ARG A 69 -17.23 45.39 47.56
C ARG A 69 -16.15 45.48 46.48
N ILE A 70 -14.91 45.80 46.85
CA ILE A 70 -13.75 45.83 45.93
C ILE A 70 -13.56 44.45 45.30
N LYS A 71 -13.58 43.38 46.11
CA LYS A 71 -13.46 42.01 45.60
C LYS A 71 -14.58 41.65 44.63
N LEU A 72 -15.84 41.96 44.96
CA LEU A 72 -16.98 41.71 44.08
C LEU A 72 -16.88 42.50 42.76
N PHE A 73 -16.46 43.76 42.82
CA PHE A 73 -16.23 44.58 41.64
C PHE A 73 -15.14 43.98 40.74
N CYS A 74 -13.99 43.62 41.31
CA CYS A 74 -12.89 42.99 40.56
C CYS A 74 -13.33 41.68 39.92
N THR A 75 -14.06 40.81 40.64
CA THR A 75 -14.61 39.57 40.09
C THR A 75 -15.61 39.83 38.97
N ARG A 76 -16.49 40.85 39.11
CA ARG A 76 -17.46 41.20 38.07
C ARG A 76 -16.75 41.64 36.79
N VAL A 77 -15.82 42.58 36.89
CA VAL A 77 -15.05 43.07 35.75
C VAL A 77 -14.23 41.94 35.11
N GLN A 78 -13.65 41.06 35.93
CA GLN A 78 -12.93 39.89 35.45
C GLN A 78 -13.84 38.98 34.62
N ASN A 79 -15.06 38.68 35.11
CA ASN A 79 -16.03 37.86 34.38
C ASN A 79 -16.48 38.52 33.08
N GLU A 80 -16.70 39.84 33.07
CA GLU A 80 -17.03 40.60 31.86
C GLU A 80 -15.91 40.50 30.82
N CYS A 81 -14.65 40.66 31.24
CA CYS A 81 -13.49 40.50 30.35
C CYS A 81 -13.36 39.07 29.81
N LEU A 82 -13.64 38.04 30.64
CA LEU A 82 -13.60 36.65 30.22
C LEU A 82 -14.70 36.31 29.20
N LEU A 83 -15.90 36.87 29.37
CA LEU A 83 -17.01 36.67 28.42
C LEU A 83 -16.73 37.34 27.07
N ASP A 84 -16.20 38.57 27.06
CA ASP A 84 -15.77 39.23 25.81
C ASP A 84 -14.64 38.43 25.14
N ALA A 85 -13.65 37.99 25.93
CA ALA A 85 -12.54 37.20 25.44
C ALA A 85 -13.00 35.87 24.83
N GLU A 86 -13.89 35.14 25.49
CA GLU A 86 -14.44 33.90 24.96
C GLU A 86 -15.21 34.16 23.65
N GLY A 87 -16.01 35.23 23.57
CA GLY A 87 -16.75 35.61 22.37
C GLY A 87 -15.82 35.89 21.17
N ARG A 88 -14.76 36.67 21.39
CA ARG A 88 -13.78 36.98 20.34
C ARG A 88 -12.91 35.79 19.96
N LEU A 89 -12.50 34.99 20.92
CA LEU A 89 -11.69 33.79 20.66
C LEU A 89 -12.47 32.75 19.84
N LYS A 90 -13.80 32.65 20.05
CA LYS A 90 -14.68 31.80 19.24
C LYS A 90 -14.91 32.29 17.81
N SER A 91 -14.73 33.58 17.54
CA SER A 91 -14.94 34.13 16.19
C SER A 91 -13.72 34.00 15.28
N ILE A 92 -12.59 33.53 15.79
CA ILE A 92 -11.39 33.25 14.99
C ILE A 92 -11.70 32.12 14.00
N PRO A 93 -11.46 32.32 12.69
CA PRO A 93 -11.66 31.28 11.70
C PRO A 93 -10.61 30.17 11.87
N LEU A 94 -11.08 28.95 12.13
CA LEU A 94 -10.27 27.74 12.21
C LEU A 94 -10.46 26.90 10.93
N PRO A 95 -9.43 26.23 10.41
CA PRO A 95 -8.06 26.17 10.92
C PRO A 95 -7.17 27.36 10.49
N THR A 96 -6.23 27.73 11.36
CA THR A 96 -5.20 28.75 11.14
C THR A 96 -3.84 28.24 11.62
N THR A 97 -2.72 28.73 11.05
CA THR A 97 -1.36 28.34 11.49
C THR A 97 -1.14 28.66 12.97
N SER A 98 -0.44 27.80 13.69
CA SER A 98 -0.17 27.93 15.13
C SER A 98 0.52 29.26 15.46
N ALA A 99 1.47 29.71 14.64
CA ALA A 99 2.16 30.99 14.82
C ALA A 99 1.22 32.20 14.69
N ALA A 100 0.29 32.18 13.72
CA ALA A 100 -0.69 33.25 13.57
C ALA A 100 -1.71 33.25 14.73
N LEU A 101 -2.14 32.06 15.18
CA LEU A 101 -3.03 31.95 16.33
C LEU A 101 -2.36 32.47 17.61
N GLU A 102 -1.10 32.11 17.85
CA GLU A 102 -0.32 32.60 19.00
C GLU A 102 -0.13 34.12 18.96
N SER A 103 0.16 34.70 17.80
CA SER A 103 0.30 36.14 17.65
C SER A 103 -1.01 36.90 17.91
N ILE A 104 -2.13 36.41 17.37
CA ILE A 104 -3.46 37.02 17.55
C ILE A 104 -3.89 36.93 19.02
N THR A 105 -3.73 35.76 19.63
CA THR A 105 -4.13 35.52 21.02
C THR A 105 -3.28 36.30 22.00
N SER A 106 -1.95 36.30 21.85
CA SER A 106 -1.03 37.03 22.75
C SER A 106 -1.31 38.54 22.72
N ARG A 107 -1.43 39.14 21.53
CA ARG A 107 -1.73 40.57 21.38
C ARG A 107 -3.07 40.95 22.03
N TYR A 108 -4.07 40.08 21.90
CA TYR A 108 -5.38 40.31 22.50
C TYR A 108 -5.35 40.18 24.02
N ILE A 109 -4.66 39.17 24.57
CA ILE A 109 -4.48 39.00 26.02
C ILE A 109 -3.83 40.23 26.62
N ASP A 110 -2.74 40.74 26.03
CA ASP A 110 -2.04 41.93 26.54
C ASP A 110 -2.97 43.14 26.57
N SER A 111 -3.76 43.34 25.52
CA SER A 111 -4.76 44.42 25.47
C SER A 111 -5.85 44.29 26.53
N VAL A 112 -6.33 43.07 26.80
CA VAL A 112 -7.36 42.81 27.83
C VAL A 112 -6.78 43.03 29.22
N LEU A 113 -5.55 42.57 29.48
CA LEU A 113 -4.87 42.77 30.76
C LEU A 113 -4.60 44.25 31.03
N GLU A 114 -4.18 45.02 30.03
CA GLU A 114 -3.97 46.46 30.18
C GLU A 114 -5.28 47.21 30.46
N ALA A 115 -6.36 46.87 29.74
CA ALA A 115 -7.68 47.45 29.97
C ALA A 115 -8.22 47.12 31.37
N PHE A 116 -8.05 45.86 31.80
CA PHE A 116 -8.43 45.42 33.14
C PHE A 116 -7.66 46.18 34.23
N ALA A 117 -6.33 46.27 34.11
CA ALA A 117 -5.48 46.98 35.05
C ALA A 117 -5.87 48.46 35.18
N LYS A 118 -6.18 49.14 34.07
CA LYS A 118 -6.68 50.53 34.09
C LYS A 118 -7.99 50.67 34.86
N GLN A 119 -8.93 49.76 34.70
CA GLN A 119 -10.22 49.81 35.39
C GLN A 119 -10.12 49.60 36.91
N ILE A 120 -9.16 48.80 37.37
CA ILE A 120 -8.98 48.53 38.81
C ILE A 120 -7.96 49.46 39.50
N SER A 121 -7.16 50.19 38.71
CA SER A 121 -6.10 51.09 39.22
C SER A 121 -6.61 52.19 40.16
N ALA A 122 -7.85 52.65 39.98
CA ALA A 122 -8.46 53.68 40.81
C ALA A 122 -8.88 53.17 42.22
N LEU A 123 -8.86 51.86 42.45
CA LEU A 123 -9.45 51.23 43.63
C LEU A 123 -8.45 50.44 44.49
N LEU A 124 -7.32 50.03 43.91
CA LEU A 124 -6.37 49.11 44.53
C LEU A 124 -4.93 49.64 44.42
N PRO A 125 -4.07 49.35 45.41
CA PRO A 125 -2.63 49.57 45.30
C PRO A 125 -2.00 48.57 44.31
N GLU A 126 -0.79 48.88 43.82
CA GLU A 126 -0.10 48.11 42.76
C GLU A 126 -0.01 46.60 43.03
N GLU A 127 0.27 46.18 44.27
CA GLU A 127 0.33 44.75 44.64
C GLU A 127 -1.03 44.04 44.49
N GLY A 128 -2.13 44.74 44.81
CA GLY A 128 -3.48 44.23 44.64
C GLY A 128 -3.84 44.07 43.17
N ILE A 129 -3.45 45.05 42.35
CA ILE A 129 -3.63 45.02 40.89
C ILE A 129 -2.91 43.81 40.29
N ALA A 130 -1.64 43.59 40.66
CA ALA A 130 -0.85 42.46 40.16
C ALA A 130 -1.50 41.10 40.46
N ASN A 131 -2.06 40.92 41.66
CA ASN A 131 -2.74 39.67 42.04
C ASN A 131 -3.97 39.38 41.17
N TYR A 132 -4.85 40.36 40.95
CA TYR A 132 -6.04 40.18 40.13
C TYR A 132 -5.70 40.02 38.64
N THR A 133 -4.72 40.78 38.13
CA THR A 133 -4.26 40.68 36.73
C THR A 133 -3.64 39.31 36.46
N ASN A 134 -2.84 38.76 37.39
CA ASN A 134 -2.29 37.42 37.27
C ASN A 134 -3.37 36.33 37.26
N LEU A 135 -4.44 36.52 38.04
CA LEU A 135 -5.55 35.59 38.08
C LEU A 135 -6.34 35.61 36.76
N LEU A 136 -6.61 36.80 36.21
CA LEU A 136 -7.21 36.96 34.89
C LEU A 136 -6.33 36.35 33.79
N MET A 137 -5.01 36.57 33.83
CA MET A 137 -4.06 35.98 32.89
C MET A 137 -4.13 34.45 32.88
N ARG A 138 -4.23 33.80 34.05
CA ARG A 138 -4.39 32.34 34.14
C ARG A 138 -5.69 31.89 33.49
N SER A 139 -6.80 32.57 33.77
CA SER A 139 -8.10 32.26 33.16
C SER A 139 -8.09 32.45 31.63
N LEU A 140 -7.45 33.50 31.13
CA LEU A 140 -7.30 33.73 29.69
C LEU A 140 -6.44 32.66 29.02
N LYS A 141 -5.35 32.23 29.67
CA LYS A 141 -4.51 31.12 29.17
C LYS A 141 -5.33 29.83 28.98
N PHE A 142 -6.20 29.48 29.93
CA PHE A 142 -7.08 28.31 29.75
C PHE A 142 -8.02 28.44 28.54
N LEU A 143 -8.51 29.65 28.24
CA LEU A 143 -9.32 29.87 27.03
C LEU A 143 -8.49 29.72 25.75
N VAL A 144 -7.25 30.21 25.76
CA VAL A 144 -6.30 30.06 24.64
C VAL A 144 -5.99 28.59 24.38
N ASP A 145 -5.65 27.83 25.42
CA ASP A 145 -5.35 26.40 25.32
C ASP A 145 -6.55 25.63 24.71
N SER A 146 -7.78 26.01 25.11
CA SER A 146 -9.01 25.43 24.56
C SER A 146 -9.19 25.71 23.06
N ILE A 147 -8.85 26.91 22.60
CA ILE A 147 -8.90 27.26 21.17
C ILE A 147 -7.76 26.60 20.40
N GLN A 148 -6.56 26.53 20.96
CA GLN A 148 -5.43 25.82 20.36
C GLN A 148 -5.80 24.35 20.11
N LEU A 149 -6.40 23.66 21.09
CA LEU A 149 -6.87 22.29 20.94
C LEU A 149 -7.95 22.15 19.84
N LYS A 150 -8.86 23.12 19.73
CA LYS A 150 -9.86 23.13 18.65
C LYS A 150 -9.21 23.36 17.28
N ASN A 151 -8.19 24.21 17.21
CA ASN A 151 -7.45 24.46 15.99
C ASN A 151 -6.68 23.23 15.54
N GLU A 152 -5.99 22.54 16.46
CA GLU A 152 -5.30 21.27 16.20
C GLU A 152 -6.26 20.23 15.60
N LYS A 153 -7.42 19.99 16.24
CA LYS A 153 -8.44 19.08 15.71
C LYS A 153 -8.97 19.50 14.33
N ALA A 154 -9.13 20.80 14.09
CA ALA A 154 -9.57 21.31 12.80
C ALA A 154 -8.49 21.13 11.71
N MET A 155 -7.21 21.31 12.06
CA MET A 155 -6.07 21.05 11.18
C MET A 155 -5.95 19.56 10.85
N ASP A 156 -6.04 18.67 11.85
CA ASP A 156 -6.03 17.22 11.63
C ASP A 156 -7.14 16.80 10.66
N ASN A 157 -8.36 17.29 10.87
CA ASN A 157 -9.48 17.04 9.96
C ASN A 157 -9.22 17.58 8.54
N LEU A 158 -8.59 18.75 8.42
CA LEU A 158 -8.20 19.31 7.12
C LEU A 158 -7.18 18.41 6.43
N PHE A 159 -6.14 17.95 7.14
CA PHE A 159 -5.13 17.06 6.59
C PHE A 159 -5.74 15.73 6.13
N GLU A 160 -6.59 15.10 6.94
CA GLU A 160 -7.28 13.85 6.57
C GLU A 160 -8.17 14.05 5.33
N ASN A 161 -8.90 15.16 5.24
CA ASN A 161 -9.71 15.48 4.07
C ASN A 161 -8.85 15.72 2.81
N CYS A 162 -7.69 16.36 2.95
CA CYS A 162 -6.75 16.55 1.83
C CYS A 162 -6.14 15.22 1.38
N ILE A 163 -5.81 14.32 2.32
CA ILE A 163 -5.36 12.96 2.01
C ILE A 163 -6.44 12.20 1.24
N ALA A 164 -7.71 12.28 1.67
CA ALA A 164 -8.82 11.62 0.98
C ALA A 164 -8.97 12.12 -0.45
N LYS A 165 -8.94 13.45 -0.68
CA LYS A 165 -8.99 14.03 -2.02
C LYS A 165 -7.81 13.60 -2.89
N ALA A 166 -6.59 13.58 -2.33
CA ALA A 166 -5.40 13.13 -3.05
C ALA A 166 -5.52 11.65 -3.48
N LYS A 167 -6.14 10.80 -2.63
CA LYS A 167 -6.45 9.40 -2.98
C LYS A 167 -7.47 9.30 -4.11
N ASP A 168 -8.48 10.15 -4.15
CA ASP A 168 -9.45 10.18 -5.24
C ASP A 168 -8.79 10.62 -6.55
N VAL A 169 -7.90 11.62 -6.51
CA VAL A 169 -7.14 12.10 -7.66
C VAL A 169 -6.27 11.00 -8.25
N ILE A 170 -5.45 10.31 -7.44
CA ILE A 170 -4.61 9.21 -7.97
C ILE A 170 -5.47 8.07 -8.50
N SER A 171 -6.60 7.75 -7.85
CA SER A 171 -7.51 6.70 -8.30
C SER A 171 -8.11 7.00 -9.67
N SER A 172 -8.42 8.28 -9.94
CA SER A 172 -8.92 8.70 -11.26
C SER A 172 -7.83 8.70 -12.34
N LYS A 173 -6.60 9.09 -11.98
CA LYS A 173 -5.48 9.24 -12.93
C LYS A 173 -4.78 7.93 -13.26
N VAL A 174 -4.69 7.02 -12.31
CA VAL A 174 -3.97 5.76 -12.43
C VAL A 174 -4.99 4.63 -12.59
N THR A 175 -5.63 4.62 -13.76
CA THR A 175 -6.57 3.58 -14.18
C THR A 175 -5.92 2.67 -15.21
N LEU A 176 -6.02 1.35 -14.99
CA LEU A 176 -5.57 0.35 -15.96
C LEU A 176 -6.69 0.07 -16.95
N THR A 177 -6.50 0.47 -18.21
CA THR A 177 -7.40 0.12 -19.32
C THR A 177 -6.94 -1.13 -20.07
N SER A 178 -5.65 -1.44 -20.01
CA SER A 178 -5.00 -2.59 -20.65
C SER A 178 -3.70 -2.93 -19.91
N PHE A 179 -3.03 -4.00 -20.31
CA PHE A 179 -1.68 -4.31 -19.80
C PHE A 179 -0.70 -3.22 -20.24
N LEU A 180 0.19 -2.83 -19.34
CA LEU A 180 1.19 -1.80 -19.55
C LEU A 180 2.59 -2.40 -19.42
N THR A 181 3.52 -1.87 -20.22
CA THR A 181 4.96 -2.10 -20.06
C THR A 181 5.47 -1.39 -18.79
N ASP A 182 6.62 -1.80 -18.27
CA ASP A 182 7.25 -1.18 -17.09
C ASP A 182 7.42 0.33 -17.27
N ALA A 183 7.88 0.77 -18.45
CA ALA A 183 8.08 2.18 -18.76
C ALA A 183 6.76 2.98 -18.81
N GLN A 184 5.68 2.39 -19.33
CA GLN A 184 4.35 3.02 -19.33
C GLN A 184 3.79 3.10 -17.91
N PHE A 185 3.95 2.03 -17.12
CA PHE A 185 3.53 1.97 -15.73
C PHE A 185 4.26 3.04 -14.88
N ASP A 186 5.57 3.17 -15.03
CA ASP A 186 6.36 4.17 -14.29
C ASP A 186 5.95 5.61 -14.64
N ARG A 187 5.64 5.88 -15.92
CA ARG A 187 5.10 7.20 -16.33
C ARG A 187 3.74 7.48 -15.71
N LEU A 188 2.84 6.49 -15.72
CA LEU A 188 1.50 6.61 -15.13
C LEU A 188 1.58 6.81 -13.62
N LYS A 189 2.40 6.00 -12.94
CA LYS A 189 2.71 6.12 -11.51
C LYS A 189 3.20 7.51 -11.17
N LYS A 190 4.21 8.02 -11.89
CA LYS A 190 4.78 9.34 -11.64
C LYS A 190 3.73 10.44 -11.80
N ALA A 191 2.99 10.44 -12.92
CA ALA A 191 1.94 11.42 -13.16
C ALA A 191 0.83 11.40 -12.09
N GLY A 192 0.45 10.21 -11.60
CA GLY A 192 -0.53 10.05 -10.55
C GLY A 192 -0.05 10.54 -9.18
N ILE A 193 1.19 10.21 -8.81
CA ILE A 193 1.82 10.66 -7.57
C ILE A 193 1.98 12.19 -7.57
N ASP A 194 2.52 12.75 -8.65
CA ASP A 194 2.73 14.21 -8.78
C ASP A 194 1.40 14.96 -8.66
N ALA A 195 0.32 14.46 -9.29
CA ALA A 195 -1.01 15.04 -9.19
C ALA A 195 -1.61 14.95 -7.77
N ALA A 196 -1.41 13.83 -7.08
CA ALA A 196 -1.89 13.65 -5.71
C ALA A 196 -1.18 14.59 -4.71
N PHE A 197 0.14 14.75 -4.84
CA PHE A 197 0.89 15.71 -4.03
C PHE A 197 0.52 17.15 -4.35
N ALA A 198 0.33 17.51 -5.63
CA ALA A 198 -0.12 18.85 -5.99
C ALA A 198 -1.47 19.21 -5.35
N GLU A 199 -2.44 18.27 -5.30
CA GLU A 199 -3.72 18.49 -4.63
C GLU A 199 -3.55 18.62 -3.11
N PHE A 200 -2.70 17.79 -2.50
CA PHE A 200 -2.39 17.87 -1.07
C PHE A 200 -1.75 19.21 -0.71
N ASP A 201 -0.75 19.65 -1.46
CA ASP A 201 -0.04 20.92 -1.23
C ASP A 201 -0.92 22.14 -1.48
N LEU A 202 -1.84 22.08 -2.46
CA LEU A 202 -2.82 23.13 -2.69
C LEU A 202 -3.77 23.29 -1.50
N GLY A 203 -4.20 22.18 -0.91
CA GLY A 203 -5.11 22.17 0.25
C GLY A 203 -4.44 22.57 1.57
N CYS A 204 -3.22 22.07 1.81
CA CYS A 204 -2.60 22.14 3.14
C CYS A 204 -1.15 22.65 3.18
N GLY A 205 -0.55 23.03 2.05
CA GLY A 205 0.85 23.49 1.98
C GLY A 205 1.12 24.76 2.80
N LYS A 206 0.10 25.57 3.09
CA LYS A 206 0.17 26.72 4.01
C LYS A 206 0.52 26.31 5.45
N PHE A 207 0.33 25.05 5.81
CA PHE A 207 0.60 24.48 7.13
C PHE A 207 1.88 23.63 7.15
N SER A 208 2.75 23.75 6.14
CA SER A 208 4.01 22.97 6.04
C SER A 208 4.96 23.14 7.23
N THR A 209 4.86 24.25 7.96
CA THR A 209 5.64 24.50 9.18
C THR A 209 5.07 23.84 10.43
N GLU A 210 3.85 23.29 10.37
CA GLU A 210 3.21 22.65 11.51
C GLU A 210 3.82 21.28 11.80
N LYS A 211 3.97 20.94 13.09
CA LYS A 211 4.56 19.65 13.51
C LYS A 211 3.79 18.44 12.96
N ALA A 212 2.47 18.56 12.83
CA ALA A 212 1.61 17.49 12.33
C ALA A 212 1.75 17.26 10.82
N TYR A 213 2.20 18.26 10.05
CA TYR A 213 2.25 18.17 8.58
C TYR A 213 3.10 16.99 8.11
N GLY A 214 4.31 16.83 8.66
CA GLY A 214 5.21 15.74 8.27
C GLY A 214 4.64 14.34 8.54
N LEU A 215 3.83 14.18 9.59
CA LEU A 215 3.13 12.92 9.88
C LEU A 215 2.09 12.60 8.80
N HIS A 216 1.27 13.59 8.42
CA HIS A 216 0.23 13.42 7.42
C HIS A 216 0.80 13.27 6.00
N GLU A 217 1.90 13.96 5.68
CA GLU A 217 2.64 13.77 4.43
C GLU A 217 3.19 12.34 4.33
N ALA A 218 3.75 11.80 5.43
CA ALA A 218 4.19 10.41 5.48
C ALA A 218 3.02 9.42 5.33
N LYS A 219 1.88 9.70 5.99
CA LYS A 219 0.65 8.90 5.84
C LYS A 219 0.12 8.89 4.40
N LEU A 220 0.24 10.02 3.69
CA LEU A 220 -0.07 10.10 2.27
C LEU A 220 0.91 9.22 1.46
N LYS A 221 2.22 9.35 1.66
CA LYS A 221 3.25 8.54 0.97
C LYS A 221 2.99 7.04 1.09
N VAL A 222 2.68 6.57 2.31
CA VAL A 222 2.34 5.16 2.55
C VAL A 222 1.09 4.77 1.78
N SER A 223 0.02 5.55 1.89
CA SER A 223 -1.24 5.26 1.20
C SER A 223 -1.09 5.22 -0.33
N LEU A 224 -0.31 6.13 -0.90
CA LEU A 224 -0.04 6.16 -2.34
C LEU A 224 0.80 4.95 -2.76
N SER A 225 1.77 4.54 -1.94
CA SER A 225 2.62 3.38 -2.22
C SER A 225 1.80 2.08 -2.23
N GLU A 226 0.93 1.88 -1.23
CA GLU A 226 0.01 0.74 -1.17
C GLU A 226 -0.94 0.71 -2.39
N PHE A 227 -1.47 1.87 -2.78
CA PHE A 227 -2.32 1.98 -3.96
C PHE A 227 -1.56 1.58 -5.24
N ILE A 228 -0.36 2.13 -5.44
CA ILE A 228 0.49 1.81 -6.60
C ILE A 228 0.88 0.33 -6.63
N GLU A 229 1.18 -0.28 -5.49
CA GLU A 229 1.49 -1.71 -5.40
C GLU A 229 0.30 -2.58 -5.80
N ASN A 230 -0.92 -2.23 -5.37
CA ASN A 230 -2.14 -2.90 -5.81
C ASN A 230 -2.34 -2.79 -7.33
N ILE A 231 -2.15 -1.61 -7.91
CA ILE A 231 -2.24 -1.43 -9.37
C ILE A 231 -1.12 -2.20 -10.09
N LYS A 232 0.11 -2.23 -9.54
CA LYS A 232 1.20 -3.02 -10.10
C LYS A 232 0.85 -4.51 -10.16
N ASN A 233 0.35 -5.07 -9.06
CA ASN A 233 -0.08 -6.47 -9.01
C ASN A 233 -1.19 -6.79 -10.03
N LYS A 234 -2.13 -5.85 -10.23
CA LYS A 234 -3.15 -5.99 -11.28
C LYS A 234 -2.55 -5.95 -12.68
N ASN A 235 -1.60 -5.04 -12.94
CA ASN A 235 -0.90 -4.98 -14.21
C ASN A 235 -0.10 -6.26 -14.47
N ASP A 236 0.61 -6.77 -13.48
CA ASP A 236 1.37 -8.02 -13.58
C ASP A 236 0.45 -9.19 -13.96
N HIS A 237 -0.75 -9.26 -13.39
CA HIS A 237 -1.73 -10.28 -13.78
C HIS A 237 -2.18 -10.13 -15.25
N LEU A 238 -2.44 -8.90 -15.71
CA LEU A 238 -2.80 -8.64 -17.12
C LEU A 238 -1.65 -8.99 -18.07
N VAL A 239 -0.41 -8.71 -17.70
CA VAL A 239 0.78 -9.11 -18.47
C VAL A 239 0.90 -10.62 -18.57
N GLN A 240 0.69 -11.36 -17.47
CA GLN A 240 0.68 -12.82 -17.50
C GLN A 240 -0.43 -13.37 -18.42
N GLN A 241 -1.63 -12.78 -18.39
CA GLN A 241 -2.72 -13.17 -19.30
C GLN A 241 -2.39 -12.89 -20.76
N HIS A 242 -1.73 -11.76 -21.05
CA HIS A 242 -1.28 -11.43 -22.39
C HIS A 242 -0.24 -12.46 -22.88
N MET A 243 0.79 -12.75 -22.06
CA MET A 243 1.81 -13.75 -22.39
C MET A 243 1.21 -15.14 -22.65
N ALA A 244 0.28 -15.59 -21.82
CA ALA A 244 -0.40 -16.87 -22.02
C ALA A 244 -1.16 -16.92 -23.36
N LYS A 245 -1.90 -15.85 -23.69
CA LYS A 245 -2.60 -15.74 -24.99
C LYS A 245 -1.63 -15.74 -26.18
N THR A 246 -0.48 -15.07 -26.05
CA THR A 246 0.56 -15.06 -27.08
C THR A 246 1.13 -16.47 -27.28
N ILE A 247 1.38 -17.22 -26.20
CA ILE A 247 1.82 -18.62 -26.30
C ILE A 247 0.79 -19.47 -27.05
N ASP A 248 -0.49 -19.40 -26.66
CA ASP A 248 -1.55 -20.18 -27.33
C ASP A 248 -1.63 -19.87 -28.83
N ALA A 249 -1.52 -18.59 -29.20
CA ALA A 249 -1.47 -18.17 -30.59
C ALA A 249 -0.24 -18.73 -31.32
N LEU A 250 0.95 -18.66 -30.72
CA LEU A 250 2.19 -19.17 -31.31
C LEU A 250 2.20 -20.69 -31.46
N VAL A 251 1.67 -21.43 -30.48
CA VAL A 251 1.50 -22.88 -30.56
C VAL A 251 0.53 -23.23 -31.69
N THR A 252 -0.56 -22.48 -31.85
CA THR A 252 -1.50 -22.68 -32.97
C THR A 252 -0.84 -22.43 -34.33
N VAL A 253 0.05 -21.42 -34.43
CA VAL A 253 0.84 -21.17 -35.64
C VAL A 253 1.79 -22.33 -35.92
N PHE A 254 2.47 -22.84 -34.89
CA PHE A 254 3.35 -24.01 -35.00
C PHE A 254 2.59 -25.25 -35.49
N GLU A 255 1.42 -25.54 -34.90
CA GLU A 255 0.55 -26.65 -35.31
C GLU A 255 0.13 -26.51 -36.77
N LYS A 256 -0.27 -25.31 -37.20
CA LYS A 256 -0.68 -25.07 -38.58
C LYS A 256 0.47 -25.31 -39.55
N LYS A 257 1.67 -24.81 -39.26
CA LYS A 257 2.85 -24.94 -40.12
C LYS A 257 3.46 -26.35 -40.14
N THR A 258 3.24 -27.13 -39.08
CA THR A 258 3.70 -28.53 -38.99
C THR A 258 2.61 -29.53 -39.35
N GLY A 259 1.38 -29.07 -39.59
CA GLY A 259 0.23 -29.88 -39.96
C GLY A 259 0.31 -30.44 -41.39
N SER A 260 -0.67 -31.28 -41.73
CA SER A 260 -0.70 -32.07 -42.96
C SER A 260 -0.62 -31.24 -44.26
N ASP A 261 -1.07 -29.99 -44.23
CA ASP A 261 -1.09 -29.10 -45.40
C ASP A 261 0.31 -28.63 -45.82
N TYR A 262 1.23 -28.49 -44.85
CA TYR A 262 2.59 -28.01 -45.07
C TYR A 262 3.63 -29.13 -44.95
N MET A 263 3.34 -30.12 -44.11
CA MET A 263 4.21 -31.26 -43.83
C MET A 263 3.41 -32.56 -43.96
N PRO A 264 3.17 -33.03 -45.20
CA PRO A 264 2.45 -34.27 -45.44
C PRO A 264 3.31 -35.45 -45.01
N LEU A 265 2.79 -36.23 -44.05
CA LEU A 265 3.46 -37.44 -43.57
C LEU A 265 3.12 -38.63 -44.48
N PRO A 266 4.02 -39.62 -44.63
CA PRO A 266 5.25 -39.78 -43.86
C PRO A 266 6.50 -39.17 -44.51
N ILE A 267 7.44 -38.68 -43.68
CA ILE A 267 8.70 -38.00 -44.08
C ILE A 267 9.87 -38.65 -43.34
N ASN A 268 11.07 -38.65 -43.94
CA ASN A 268 12.29 -39.14 -43.28
C ASN A 268 12.45 -38.50 -41.88
N THR A 269 12.82 -39.31 -40.87
CA THR A 269 13.03 -38.84 -39.49
C THR A 269 14.00 -37.67 -39.40
N SER A 270 15.14 -37.72 -40.10
CA SER A 270 16.13 -36.63 -40.05
C SER A 270 15.63 -35.34 -40.69
N GLU A 271 14.82 -35.46 -41.74
CA GLU A 271 14.18 -34.31 -42.41
C GLU A 271 13.03 -33.74 -41.57
N LEU A 272 12.29 -34.60 -40.88
CA LEU A 272 11.27 -34.23 -39.91
C LEU A 272 11.90 -33.49 -38.72
N ASP A 273 12.98 -34.03 -38.13
CA ASP A 273 13.72 -33.40 -37.03
C ASP A 273 14.18 -31.99 -37.44
N PHE A 274 14.84 -31.89 -38.59
CA PHE A 274 15.35 -30.61 -39.10
C PHE A 274 14.23 -29.59 -39.34
N SER A 275 13.10 -30.03 -39.89
CA SER A 275 11.97 -29.13 -40.16
C SER A 275 11.26 -28.69 -38.89
N LEU A 276 11.10 -29.59 -37.91
CA LEU A 276 10.50 -29.26 -36.62
C LEU A 276 11.40 -28.32 -35.82
N GLU A 277 12.71 -28.54 -35.78
CA GLU A 277 13.67 -27.64 -35.11
C GLU A 277 13.73 -26.27 -35.78
N ARG A 278 13.66 -26.20 -37.11
CA ARG A 278 13.54 -24.92 -37.82
C ARG A 278 12.30 -24.14 -37.40
N GLU A 279 11.14 -24.80 -37.38
CA GLU A 279 9.90 -24.12 -36.99
C GLU A 279 9.89 -23.76 -35.50
N LYS A 280 10.50 -24.56 -34.61
CA LYS A 280 10.71 -24.16 -33.21
C LYS A 280 11.52 -22.88 -33.11
N SER A 281 12.66 -22.80 -33.80
CA SER A 281 13.51 -21.60 -33.82
C SER A 281 12.80 -20.36 -34.40
N ASN A 282 11.94 -20.54 -35.42
CA ASN A 282 11.10 -19.47 -35.95
C ASN A 282 10.11 -18.96 -34.89
N ILE A 283 9.46 -19.85 -34.15
CA ILE A 283 8.49 -19.50 -33.11
C ILE A 283 9.17 -18.86 -31.90
N GLU A 284 10.34 -19.35 -31.50
CA GLU A 284 11.18 -18.73 -30.45
C GLU A 284 11.52 -17.28 -30.82
N SER A 285 11.94 -17.05 -32.06
CA SER A 285 12.25 -15.71 -32.57
C SER A 285 11.01 -14.81 -32.56
N GLN A 286 9.85 -15.33 -32.98
CA GLN A 286 8.59 -14.59 -32.95
C GLN A 286 8.16 -14.24 -31.52
N PHE A 287 8.30 -15.17 -30.57
CA PHE A 287 8.03 -14.92 -29.15
C PHE A 287 8.93 -13.80 -28.60
N ALA A 288 10.23 -13.83 -28.93
CA ALA A 288 11.18 -12.81 -28.53
C ALA A 288 10.84 -11.43 -29.10
N MET A 289 10.32 -11.38 -30.33
CA MET A 289 9.86 -10.14 -30.97
C MET A 289 8.55 -9.63 -30.37
N ASP A 290 7.52 -10.46 -30.25
CA ASP A 290 6.18 -10.07 -29.80
C ASP A 290 6.15 -9.63 -28.33
N LEU A 291 7.09 -10.15 -27.52
CA LEU A 291 7.21 -9.85 -26.09
C LEU A 291 8.53 -9.13 -25.73
N ALA A 292 9.15 -8.46 -26.70
CA ALA A 292 10.42 -7.75 -26.49
C ALA A 292 10.35 -6.74 -25.32
N ASP A 293 9.24 -6.01 -25.22
CA ASP A 293 9.01 -5.00 -24.17
C ASP A 293 8.84 -5.59 -22.75
N PHE A 294 8.69 -6.91 -22.64
CA PHE A 294 8.46 -7.61 -21.37
C PHE A 294 9.61 -8.52 -20.96
N GLN A 295 10.77 -8.42 -21.61
CA GLN A 295 11.96 -9.23 -21.26
C GLN A 295 12.44 -9.00 -19.81
N SER A 296 12.24 -7.79 -19.28
CA SER A 296 12.53 -7.45 -17.88
C SER A 296 11.56 -8.08 -16.87
N SER A 297 10.41 -8.57 -17.34
CA SER A 297 9.39 -9.15 -16.46
C SER A 297 9.90 -10.43 -15.81
N PRO A 298 9.70 -10.62 -14.50
CA PRO A 298 10.07 -11.87 -13.82
C PRO A 298 9.33 -13.10 -14.37
N HIS A 299 8.24 -12.90 -15.11
CA HIS A 299 7.44 -13.97 -15.69
C HIS A 299 7.91 -14.41 -17.07
N TYR A 300 8.74 -13.62 -17.75
CA TYR A 300 9.15 -13.88 -19.14
C TYR A 300 9.81 -15.25 -19.30
N ALA A 301 10.82 -15.54 -18.47
CA ALA A 301 11.55 -16.82 -18.52
C ALA A 301 10.64 -18.03 -18.23
N ARG A 302 9.67 -17.89 -17.33
CA ARG A 302 8.69 -18.95 -17.03
C ARG A 302 7.86 -19.29 -18.26
N PHE A 303 7.30 -18.26 -18.89
CA PHE A 303 6.44 -18.41 -20.07
C PHE A 303 7.21 -18.86 -21.31
N PHE A 304 8.46 -18.44 -21.46
CA PHE A 304 9.35 -18.97 -22.50
C PHE A 304 9.57 -20.48 -22.34
N ASN A 305 9.87 -20.95 -21.12
CA ASN A 305 10.04 -22.39 -20.86
C ASN A 305 8.74 -23.18 -21.10
N GLU A 306 7.58 -22.60 -20.76
CA GLU A 306 6.27 -23.20 -21.02
C GLU A 306 6.01 -23.37 -22.53
N LEU A 307 6.30 -22.34 -23.33
CA LEU A 307 6.26 -22.41 -24.79
C LEU A 307 7.15 -23.55 -25.31
N MET A 308 8.42 -23.61 -24.86
CA MET A 308 9.36 -24.65 -25.29
C MET A 308 8.89 -26.06 -24.97
N LEU A 309 8.24 -26.24 -23.81
CA LEU A 309 7.66 -27.51 -23.41
C LEU A 309 6.46 -27.88 -24.29
N HIS A 310 5.58 -26.92 -24.61
CA HIS A 310 4.45 -27.13 -25.52
C HIS A 310 4.92 -27.49 -26.94
N LEU A 311 5.90 -26.77 -27.48
CA LEU A 311 6.48 -27.05 -28.79
C LEU A 311 7.13 -28.45 -28.84
N SER A 312 7.87 -28.82 -27.78
CA SER A 312 8.48 -30.15 -27.67
C SER A 312 7.43 -31.26 -27.60
N LYS A 313 6.34 -31.06 -26.86
CA LYS A 313 5.21 -31.99 -26.81
C LYS A 313 4.58 -32.17 -28.19
N LYS A 314 4.34 -31.08 -28.92
CA LYS A 314 3.76 -31.12 -30.27
C LYS A 314 4.68 -31.77 -31.30
N SER A 315 5.98 -31.49 -31.23
CA SER A 315 6.99 -32.18 -32.03
C SER A 315 6.98 -33.69 -31.77
N ASN A 316 6.90 -34.13 -30.52
CA ASN A 316 6.76 -35.56 -30.17
C ASN A 316 5.46 -36.19 -30.68
N GLU A 317 4.34 -35.46 -30.64
CA GLU A 317 3.07 -35.90 -31.25
C GLU A 317 3.23 -36.11 -32.76
N ARG A 318 3.89 -35.18 -33.47
CA ARG A 318 4.19 -35.30 -34.90
C ARG A 318 5.13 -36.47 -35.23
N HIS A 319 6.14 -36.75 -34.40
CA HIS A 319 6.95 -37.96 -34.57
C HIS A 319 6.11 -39.23 -34.46
N LYS A 320 5.20 -39.31 -33.50
CA LYS A 320 4.28 -40.45 -33.35
C LYS A 320 3.33 -40.58 -34.54
N GLU A 321 2.81 -39.47 -35.05
CA GLU A 321 1.97 -39.46 -36.26
C GLU A 321 2.76 -39.92 -37.49
N ASN A 322 4.02 -39.51 -37.61
CA ASN A 322 4.89 -39.92 -38.70
C ASN A 322 5.16 -41.43 -38.66
N LEU A 323 5.48 -41.97 -37.49
CA LEU A 323 5.64 -43.42 -37.30
C LEU A 323 4.35 -44.20 -37.64
N LYS A 324 3.18 -43.68 -37.26
CA LYS A 324 1.88 -44.29 -37.62
C LYS A 324 1.63 -44.26 -39.13
N ALA A 325 1.89 -43.12 -39.77
CA ALA A 325 1.74 -42.97 -41.22
C ALA A 325 2.71 -43.92 -41.97
N PHE A 326 3.94 -44.06 -41.47
CA PHE A 326 4.89 -45.06 -41.97
C PHE A 326 4.36 -46.48 -41.82
N ALA A 327 3.91 -46.86 -40.63
CA ALA A 327 3.36 -48.19 -40.35
C ALA A 327 2.19 -48.54 -41.29
N GLN A 328 1.34 -47.58 -41.64
CA GLN A 328 0.25 -47.79 -42.60
C GLN A 328 0.74 -48.10 -44.01
N VAL A 329 1.79 -47.41 -44.48
CA VAL A 329 2.37 -47.64 -45.82
C VAL A 329 3.05 -49.01 -45.91
N VAL A 330 3.68 -49.47 -44.82
CA VAL A 330 4.43 -50.75 -44.81
C VAL A 330 3.61 -51.96 -44.38
N ASN A 331 2.39 -51.79 -43.88
CA ASN A 331 1.56 -52.89 -43.38
C ASN A 331 1.35 -54.00 -44.44
N GLY A 332 1.12 -53.61 -45.70
CA GLY A 332 0.99 -54.57 -46.80
C GLY A 332 2.25 -55.42 -47.03
N PRO A 333 3.41 -54.79 -47.33
CA PRO A 333 4.69 -55.50 -47.45
C PRO A 333 5.06 -56.35 -46.23
N LEU A 334 4.89 -55.82 -45.02
CA LEU A 334 5.24 -56.52 -43.78
C LEU A 334 4.30 -57.67 -43.43
N SER A 335 3.01 -57.60 -43.80
CA SER A 335 2.08 -58.71 -43.68
C SER A 335 2.48 -59.90 -44.57
N LYS A 336 2.96 -59.62 -45.80
CA LYS A 336 3.53 -60.65 -46.68
C LYS A 336 4.81 -61.25 -46.09
N ALA A 337 5.71 -60.41 -45.59
CA ALA A 337 6.92 -60.85 -44.91
C ALA A 337 6.57 -61.74 -43.69
N ARG A 338 5.55 -61.38 -42.90
CA ARG A 338 5.07 -62.16 -41.75
C ARG A 338 4.66 -63.58 -42.15
N GLN A 339 3.94 -63.76 -43.25
CA GLN A 339 3.56 -65.11 -43.71
C GLN A 339 4.80 -65.96 -44.00
N ILE A 340 5.80 -65.40 -44.67
CA ILE A 340 7.07 -66.08 -45.00
C ILE A 340 7.88 -66.40 -43.74
N ILE A 341 7.95 -65.44 -42.82
CA ILE A 341 8.63 -65.58 -41.54
C ILE A 341 8.00 -66.71 -40.73
N LEU A 342 6.67 -66.71 -40.56
CA LEU A 342 5.97 -67.73 -39.78
C LEU A 342 6.08 -69.12 -40.41
N MET A 343 6.10 -69.22 -41.75
CA MET A 343 6.35 -70.49 -42.43
C MET A 343 7.77 -71.02 -42.19
N SER A 344 8.75 -70.16 -41.94
CA SER A 344 10.16 -70.54 -41.81
C SER A 344 10.69 -70.48 -40.38
N SER A 345 9.89 -70.02 -39.42
CA SER A 345 10.32 -69.71 -38.05
C SER A 345 10.85 -70.93 -37.30
N HIS A 346 10.28 -72.12 -37.58
CA HIS A 346 10.66 -73.41 -36.98
C HIS A 346 12.09 -73.85 -37.31
N ASN A 347 12.72 -73.28 -38.36
CA ASN A 347 14.09 -73.60 -38.75
C ASN A 347 15.14 -72.89 -37.89
N TYR A 348 14.74 -71.90 -37.08
CA TYR A 348 15.66 -71.09 -36.28
C TYR A 348 15.62 -71.51 -34.80
N ARG A 349 16.79 -71.83 -34.25
CA ARG A 349 16.94 -72.36 -32.88
C ARG A 349 17.29 -71.31 -31.81
N THR A 350 17.60 -70.08 -32.19
CA THR A 350 17.95 -69.00 -31.24
C THR A 350 17.14 -67.73 -31.48
N GLU A 351 16.88 -66.97 -30.41
CA GLU A 351 16.20 -65.67 -30.49
C GLU A 351 16.97 -64.70 -31.41
N PHE A 352 18.31 -64.71 -31.35
CA PHE A 352 19.16 -63.85 -32.17
C PHE A 352 19.08 -64.18 -33.67
N SER A 353 19.17 -65.48 -34.04
CA SER A 353 19.07 -65.91 -35.43
C SER A 353 17.68 -65.62 -36.02
N LEU A 354 16.63 -65.84 -35.23
CA LEU A 354 15.26 -65.56 -35.67
C LEU A 354 15.01 -64.06 -35.83
N ARG A 355 15.50 -63.22 -34.91
CA ARG A 355 15.41 -61.74 -35.05
C ARG A 355 16.16 -61.22 -36.26
N SER A 356 17.36 -61.76 -36.53
CA SER A 356 18.16 -61.36 -37.69
C SER A 356 17.48 -61.76 -38.99
N TYR A 357 16.94 -62.99 -39.06
CA TYR A 357 16.14 -63.44 -40.20
C TYR A 357 14.89 -62.60 -40.43
N ILE A 358 14.14 -62.27 -39.36
CA ILE A 358 12.97 -61.39 -39.47
C ILE A 358 13.37 -60.02 -40.04
N MET A 359 14.48 -59.46 -39.55
CA MET A 359 15.00 -58.18 -40.05
C MET A 359 15.34 -58.25 -41.54
N GLU A 360 16.04 -59.29 -41.99
CA GLU A 360 16.41 -59.48 -43.40
C GLU A 360 15.19 -59.66 -44.31
N VAL A 361 14.26 -60.54 -43.95
CA VAL A 361 13.05 -60.78 -44.77
C VAL A 361 12.18 -59.53 -44.84
N CYS A 362 12.02 -58.82 -43.73
CA CYS A 362 11.27 -57.57 -43.73
C CYS A 362 11.99 -56.47 -44.51
N LEU A 363 13.32 -56.34 -44.43
CA LEU A 363 14.08 -55.37 -45.24
C LEU A 363 13.90 -55.66 -46.74
N LEU A 364 14.00 -56.92 -47.16
CA LEU A 364 13.83 -57.33 -48.55
C LEU A 364 12.43 -57.00 -49.10
N HIS A 365 11.39 -57.20 -48.29
CA HIS A 365 10.02 -56.82 -48.70
C HIS A 365 9.79 -55.29 -48.67
N LEU A 366 10.60 -54.54 -47.92
CA LEU A 366 10.59 -53.08 -47.91
C LEU A 366 11.47 -52.46 -49.02
N GLU A 367 12.22 -53.26 -49.77
CA GLU A 367 12.92 -52.84 -50.99
C GLU A 367 12.00 -52.76 -52.22
N ASP A 368 10.74 -53.19 -52.08
CA ASP A 368 9.71 -53.09 -53.12
C ASP A 368 8.70 -51.97 -52.84
N GLY A 369 8.26 -51.27 -53.90
CA GLY A 369 7.23 -50.24 -53.84
C GLY A 369 7.69 -48.88 -53.27
N LYS A 370 6.77 -48.14 -52.65
CA LYS A 370 7.01 -46.76 -52.14
C LYS A 370 8.06 -46.69 -51.01
N ALA A 371 8.33 -47.82 -50.34
CA ALA A 371 9.31 -47.91 -49.25
C ALA A 371 10.75 -48.13 -49.72
N LYS A 372 10.96 -48.42 -51.02
CA LYS A 372 12.28 -48.71 -51.60
C LYS A 372 13.31 -47.62 -51.31
N HIS A 373 12.91 -46.36 -51.52
CA HIS A 373 13.78 -45.19 -51.42
C HIS A 373 13.96 -44.66 -49.98
N TRP A 374 13.47 -45.39 -48.97
CA TRP A 374 13.60 -44.96 -47.59
C TRP A 374 15.00 -45.26 -47.05
N HIS A 375 15.46 -44.40 -46.13
CA HIS A 375 16.72 -44.60 -45.42
C HIS A 375 16.70 -45.88 -44.58
N GLU A 376 17.84 -46.55 -44.46
CA GLU A 376 17.92 -47.86 -43.77
C GLU A 376 17.52 -47.78 -42.29
N ASP A 377 17.94 -46.75 -41.58
CA ASP A 377 17.63 -46.60 -40.15
C ASP A 377 16.13 -46.55 -39.87
N LEU A 378 15.39 -45.90 -40.77
CA LEU A 378 13.95 -45.80 -40.70
C LEU A 378 13.28 -47.16 -40.97
N LYS A 379 13.75 -47.90 -41.99
CA LYS A 379 13.28 -49.26 -42.26
C LYS A 379 13.50 -50.15 -41.04
N ARG A 380 14.70 -50.10 -40.44
CA ARG A 380 15.07 -50.88 -39.25
C ARG A 380 14.21 -50.52 -38.03
N SER A 381 13.89 -49.24 -37.81
CA SER A 381 13.02 -48.81 -36.71
C SER A 381 11.59 -49.35 -36.88
N VAL A 382 11.04 -49.25 -38.09
CA VAL A 382 9.69 -49.72 -38.40
C VAL A 382 9.57 -51.24 -38.28
N ILE A 383 10.58 -51.99 -38.73
CA ILE A 383 10.62 -53.45 -38.56
C ILE A 383 10.68 -53.81 -37.07
N ARG A 384 11.49 -53.11 -36.28
CA ARG A 384 11.60 -53.35 -34.83
C ARG A 384 10.27 -53.14 -34.12
N ASP A 385 9.53 -52.08 -34.47
CA ASP A 385 8.21 -51.83 -33.92
C ASP A 385 7.22 -52.92 -34.37
N PHE A 386 7.26 -53.33 -35.63
CA PHE A 386 6.43 -54.43 -36.16
C PHE A 386 6.67 -55.76 -35.43
N MET A 387 7.94 -56.12 -35.20
CA MET A 387 8.33 -57.32 -34.47
C MET A 387 7.82 -57.36 -33.03
N ASN A 388 7.75 -56.20 -32.37
CA ASN A 388 7.32 -56.08 -30.98
C ASN A 388 5.80 -55.91 -30.84
N ALA A 389 5.12 -55.39 -31.87
CA ALA A 389 3.70 -55.15 -31.87
C ALA A 389 2.86 -56.34 -32.38
N ASP A 390 3.42 -57.20 -33.24
CA ASP A 390 2.69 -58.33 -33.82
C ASP A 390 2.65 -59.54 -32.86
N PRO A 391 1.46 -59.99 -32.41
CA PRO A 391 1.34 -61.04 -31.39
C PRO A 391 1.86 -62.39 -31.86
N ASP A 392 1.81 -62.70 -33.16
CA ASP A 392 2.26 -63.99 -33.69
C ASP A 392 3.79 -64.03 -33.81
N LEU A 393 4.41 -62.92 -34.20
CA LEU A 393 5.87 -62.80 -34.20
C LEU A 393 6.44 -62.80 -32.78
N VAL A 394 5.78 -62.11 -31.84
CA VAL A 394 6.16 -62.14 -30.41
C VAL A 394 6.05 -63.55 -29.85
N LYS A 395 5.00 -64.30 -30.21
CA LYS A 395 4.83 -65.71 -29.81
C LYS A 395 5.95 -66.58 -30.39
N ALA A 396 6.23 -66.47 -31.69
CA ALA A 396 7.31 -67.21 -32.34
C ALA A 396 8.68 -66.93 -31.71
N LEU A 397 8.98 -65.66 -31.37
CA LEU A 397 10.21 -65.29 -30.66
C LEU A 397 10.26 -65.86 -29.24
N ARG A 398 9.11 -65.95 -28.55
CA ARG A 398 9.02 -66.53 -27.20
C ARG A 398 9.20 -68.05 -27.23
N ASP A 399 8.68 -68.73 -28.24
CA ASP A 399 8.76 -70.19 -28.38
C ASP A 399 10.22 -70.67 -28.57
N VAL A 400 11.09 -69.81 -29.11
CA VAL A 400 12.53 -70.07 -29.29
C VAL A 400 13.36 -69.63 -28.07
N LYS A 401 12.74 -68.97 -27.08
CA LYS A 401 13.43 -68.41 -25.91
C LYS A 401 13.66 -69.47 -24.82
N GLY A 402 14.89 -69.95 -24.70
CA GLY A 402 15.35 -70.87 -23.66
C GLY A 402 16.77 -70.57 -23.18
N PHE A 403 17.18 -71.10 -22.03
CA PHE A 403 18.50 -70.84 -21.43
C PHE A 403 19.66 -71.21 -22.38
N TRP A 404 19.60 -72.39 -22.99
CA TRP A 404 20.57 -72.86 -23.99
C TRP A 404 20.52 -72.06 -25.30
N SER A 405 19.32 -71.66 -25.75
CA SER A 405 19.12 -70.81 -26.93
C SER A 405 19.69 -69.39 -26.74
N SER A 406 19.61 -68.85 -25.53
CA SER A 406 20.17 -67.54 -25.17
C SER A 406 21.70 -67.58 -25.09
N PHE A 407 22.27 -68.65 -24.53
CA PHE A 407 23.72 -68.86 -24.50
C PHE A 407 24.31 -69.03 -25.90
N LEU A 408 23.73 -69.90 -26.74
CA LEU A 408 24.12 -70.05 -28.15
C LEU A 408 23.93 -68.75 -28.95
N GLY A 409 22.82 -68.05 -28.72
CA GLY A 409 22.52 -66.76 -29.36
C GLY A 409 23.55 -65.67 -29.03
N PHE A 410 24.10 -65.65 -27.81
CA PHE A 410 25.17 -64.73 -27.41
C PHE A 410 26.47 -65.01 -28.19
N PHE A 411 26.86 -66.27 -28.34
CA PHE A 411 28.04 -66.62 -29.16
C PHE A 411 27.82 -66.33 -30.65
N LEU A 412 26.64 -66.64 -31.20
CA LEU A 412 26.26 -66.28 -32.56
C LEU A 412 26.32 -64.76 -32.80
N TRP A 413 25.88 -63.95 -31.84
CA TRP A 413 26.02 -62.49 -31.90
C TRP A 413 27.49 -62.04 -31.87
N CYS A 414 28.32 -62.62 -31.00
CA CYS A 414 29.77 -62.35 -30.98
C CYS A 414 30.46 -62.75 -32.29
N PHE A 415 30.11 -63.89 -32.89
CA PHE A 415 30.64 -64.32 -34.19
C PHE A 415 30.19 -63.41 -35.34
N TRP A 416 28.92 -62.95 -35.31
CA TRP A 416 28.40 -61.99 -36.27
C TRP A 416 29.13 -60.63 -36.20
N MET A 417 29.40 -60.12 -34.99
CA MET A 417 30.21 -58.90 -34.79
C MET A 417 31.65 -59.03 -35.30
N LEU A 418 32.18 -60.26 -35.35
CA LEU A 418 33.51 -60.58 -35.86
C LEU A 418 33.53 -60.91 -37.36
N GLY A 419 32.37 -60.84 -38.05
CA GLY A 419 32.26 -61.12 -39.49
C GLY A 419 32.37 -62.61 -39.86
N ILE A 420 32.19 -63.51 -38.91
CA ILE A 420 32.29 -64.96 -39.12
C ILE A 420 30.87 -65.50 -39.37
N ASN A 421 30.54 -65.85 -40.62
CA ASN A 421 29.30 -66.54 -40.95
C ASN A 421 29.41 -68.02 -40.55
N LEU A 422 28.50 -68.46 -39.66
CA LEU A 422 28.41 -69.82 -39.13
C LEU A 422 27.16 -70.53 -39.62
#